data_AF-A0A936PLW8-F1
#
_entry.id   AF-A0A936PLW8-F1
#
_cell.length_a   1.000
_cell.length_b   1.000
_cell.length_c   1.000
_cell.angle_alpha   90.00
_cell.angle_beta   90.00
_cell.angle_gamma   90.00
#
_symmetry.space_group_name_H-M   'P 1'
#
loop_
_entity.id
_entity.type
_entity.pdbx_description
1 polymer ?
#
loop_
_entity_poly.entity_id
_entity_poly.type
_entity_poly.pdbx_seq_one_letter_code
_entity_poly.pdbx_strand_id
1 'polypeptide(L)'
;MLPGLLRQTAIIDYAFIDGNHTKEATLRYFGQLVKHAGNNSVYIFHDIHWSAEMEQAWNEIKNHEKVIITIDLFHMGLVFFRKELSRQHFIIRF
;
A
#
# COMPACT_ATOMS: atom_id res chain seq x y z
N MET A 1 -10.94 -13.08 -5.08
CA MET A 1 -11.39 -12.34 -6.28
C MET A 1 -10.59 -11.05 -6.39
N LEU A 2 -9.69 -10.98 -7.37
CA LEU A 2 -8.92 -9.81 -7.83
C LEU A 2 -8.69 -9.89 -9.36
N PRO A 3 -8.41 -11.09 -9.95
CA PRO A 3 -8.06 -11.20 -11.37
C PRO A 3 -9.12 -10.70 -12.37
N GLY A 4 -10.41 -10.82 -12.06
CA GLY A 4 -11.49 -10.39 -12.97
C GLY A 4 -11.77 -8.88 -12.96
N LEU A 5 -11.38 -8.17 -11.89
CA LEU A 5 -11.60 -6.73 -11.74
C LEU A 5 -10.47 -5.90 -12.39
N LEU A 6 -9.26 -6.48 -12.43
CA LEU A 6 -8.07 -5.86 -13.00
C LEU A 6 -8.02 -6.05 -14.52
N ARG A 7 -8.76 -5.22 -15.26
CA ARG A 7 -8.50 -5.07 -16.70
C ARG A 7 -7.12 -4.42 -16.87
N GLN A 8 -6.30 -4.93 -17.80
CA GLN A 8 -4.88 -4.56 -17.95
C GLN A 8 -4.61 -3.05 -18.12
N THR A 9 -5.61 -2.24 -18.47
CA THR A 9 -5.47 -0.80 -18.72
C THR A 9 -6.08 0.11 -17.66
N ALA A 10 -6.80 -0.42 -16.67
CA ALA A 10 -7.49 0.41 -15.68
C ALA A 10 -6.53 0.89 -14.59
N ILE A 11 -6.54 2.20 -14.31
CA ILE A 11 -5.92 2.80 -13.12
C ILE A 11 -6.86 2.56 -11.92
N ILE A 12 -6.28 2.25 -10.76
CA ILE A 12 -7.01 2.15 -9.50
C ILE A 12 -6.72 3.40 -8.68
N ASP A 13 -7.65 4.33 -8.61
CA ASP A 13 -7.47 5.56 -7.85
C ASP A 13 -7.48 5.31 -6.34
N TYR A 14 -8.21 4.28 -5.89
CA TYR A 14 -8.34 3.96 -4.47
C TYR A 14 -8.41 2.45 -4.23
N ALA A 15 -7.64 1.96 -3.26
CA ALA A 15 -7.73 0.58 -2.79
C ALA A 15 -7.62 0.51 -1.27
N PHE A 16 -8.50 -0.24 -0.64
CA PHE A 16 -8.45 -0.56 0.78
C PHE A 16 -8.19 -2.05 0.96
N ILE A 17 -7.11 -2.38 1.66
CA ILE A 17 -6.63 -3.74 1.89
C ILE A 17 -6.81 -4.05 3.37
N ASP A 18 -7.88 -4.80 3.65
CA ASP A 18 -8.26 -5.34 4.95
C ASP A 18 -8.47 -6.85 4.79
N GLY A 19 -7.39 -7.50 4.39
CA GLY A 19 -7.38 -8.90 3.97
C GLY A 19 -6.68 -9.79 4.97
N ASN A 20 -6.15 -10.91 4.50
CA ASN A 20 -5.40 -11.82 5.35
C ASN A 20 -4.15 -11.11 5.91
N HIS A 21 -4.06 -10.96 7.24
CA HIS A 21 -3.00 -10.24 7.98
C HIS A 21 -1.68 -11.04 8.06
N THR A 22 -1.28 -11.64 6.93
CA THR A 22 0.02 -12.28 6.74
C THR A 22 0.84 -11.49 5.76
N LYS A 23 2.16 -11.57 5.92
CA LYS A 23 3.10 -10.86 5.05
C LYS A 23 2.89 -11.20 3.57
N GLU A 24 2.83 -12.50 3.27
CA GLU A 24 2.76 -13.00 1.91
C GLU A 24 1.48 -12.53 1.20
N ALA A 25 0.33 -12.58 1.87
CA ALA A 25 -0.93 -12.16 1.29
C ALA A 25 -0.94 -10.65 1.01
N THR A 26 -0.53 -9.84 1.98
CA THR A 26 -0.45 -8.38 1.88
C THR A 26 0.45 -7.95 0.71
N LEU A 27 1.65 -8.51 0.63
CA LEU A 27 2.60 -8.19 -0.46
C LEU A 27 2.11 -8.69 -1.81
N ARG A 28 1.42 -9.84 -1.87
CA ARG A 28 0.80 -10.32 -3.10
C ARG A 28 -0.30 -9.38 -3.60
N TYR A 29 -1.15 -8.87 -2.71
CA TYR A 29 -2.18 -7.90 -3.08
C TYR A 29 -1.56 -6.58 -3.53
N PHE A 30 -0.60 -6.06 -2.77
CA PHE A 30 0.14 -4.85 -3.12
C PHE A 30 0.81 -4.99 -4.50
N GLY A 31 1.52 -6.08 -4.75
CA GLY A 31 2.20 -6.33 -6.03
C GLY A 31 1.26 -6.42 -7.23
N GLN A 32 0.00 -6.83 -7.04
CA GLN A 32 -1.03 -6.77 -8.08
C GLN A 32 -1.52 -5.32 -8.27
N LEU A 33 -1.88 -4.63 -7.18
CA LEU A 33 -2.45 -3.29 -7.23
C LEU A 33 -1.44 -2.23 -7.71
N VAL A 34 -0.17 -2.33 -7.34
CA VAL A 34 0.87 -1.33 -7.66
C VAL A 34 1.19 -1.26 -9.16
N LYS A 35 0.79 -2.29 -9.93
CA LYS A 35 0.85 -2.28 -11.40
C LYS A 35 -0.18 -1.32 -12.00
N HIS A 36 -1.26 -1.05 -11.27
CA HIS A 36 -2.38 -0.20 -11.67
C HIS A 36 -2.41 1.15 -10.94
N ALA A 37 -1.37 1.48 -10.17
CA ALA A 37 -1.27 2.76 -9.48
C ALA A 37 -0.98 3.90 -10.45
N GLY A 38 -1.82 4.92 -10.44
CA GLY A 38 -1.63 6.21 -11.11
C GLY A 38 -1.03 7.26 -10.17
N ASN A 39 -0.74 8.44 -10.71
CA ASN A 39 -0.09 9.54 -9.96
C ASN A 39 -0.92 10.04 -8.76
N ASN A 40 -2.24 9.83 -8.80
CA ASN A 40 -3.17 10.25 -7.74
C ASN A 40 -3.75 9.08 -6.95
N SER A 41 -3.25 7.86 -7.18
CA SER A 41 -3.74 6.69 -6.46
C SER A 41 -3.40 6.74 -4.97
N VAL A 42 -4.30 6.21 -4.14
CA VAL A 42 -4.10 6.05 -2.70
C VAL A 42 -4.46 4.64 -2.30
N TYR A 43 -3.49 3.89 -1.75
CA TYR A 43 -3.72 2.56 -1.20
C TYR A 43 -3.62 2.57 0.31
N ILE A 44 -4.56 1.91 0.98
CA ILE A 44 -4.66 1.87 2.43
C ILE A 44 -4.55 0.43 2.89
N PHE A 45 -3.68 0.19 3.87
CA PHE A 45 -3.47 -1.10 4.50
C PHE A 45 -3.93 -1.02 5.94
N HIS A 46 -4.84 -1.91 6.34
CA HIS A 46 -5.25 -2.06 7.73
C HIS A 46 -4.22 -2.89 8.52
N ASP A 47 -4.17 -2.71 9.84
CA ASP A 47 -3.42 -3.55 10.77
C ASP A 47 -1.91 -3.68 10.48
N ILE A 48 -1.28 -2.58 10.03
CA ILE A 48 0.15 -2.54 9.63
C ILE A 48 1.13 -2.91 10.77
N HIS A 49 0.73 -2.78 12.03
CA HIS A 49 1.52 -3.15 13.22
C HIS A 49 0.95 -4.34 14.00
N TRP A 50 0.02 -5.10 13.42
CA TRP A 50 -0.66 -6.21 14.10
C TRP A 50 0.27 -7.37 14.50
N SER A 51 1.28 -7.64 13.66
CA SER A 51 2.21 -8.74 13.87
C SER A 51 3.58 -8.43 13.29
N ALA A 52 4.60 -9.20 13.68
CA ALA A 52 5.93 -9.10 13.09
C ALA A 52 5.93 -9.32 11.56
N GLU A 53 5.01 -10.14 11.05
CA GLU A 53 4.82 -10.31 9.61
C GLU A 53 4.26 -9.06 8.94
N MET A 54 3.28 -8.40 9.57
CA MET A 54 2.71 -7.16 9.06
C MET A 54 3.72 -6.00 9.11
N GLU A 55 4.56 -5.94 10.14
CA GLU A 55 5.69 -5.01 10.21
C GLU A 55 6.64 -5.18 9.02
N GLN A 56 6.98 -6.44 8.70
CA GLN A 56 7.82 -6.74 7.55
C GLN A 56 7.14 -6.35 6.23
N ALA A 57 5.84 -6.66 6.08
CA ALA A 57 5.08 -6.28 4.89
C ALA A 57 5.02 -4.77 4.72
N TRP A 58 4.75 -4.03 5.80
CA TRP A 58 4.71 -2.58 5.81
C TRP A 58 6.07 -1.99 5.43
N ASN A 59 7.16 -2.52 5.97
CA ASN A 59 8.51 -2.08 5.61
C ASN A 59 8.83 -2.32 4.13
N GLU A 60 8.41 -3.45 3.56
CA GLU A 60 8.62 -3.73 2.13
C GLU A 60 7.76 -2.82 1.23
N ILE A 61 6.50 -2.55 1.62
CA ILE A 61 5.62 -1.61 0.91
C ILE A 61 6.22 -0.20 0.91
N LYS A 62 6.65 0.30 2.08
CA LYS A 62 7.31 1.61 2.21
C LYS A 62 8.52 1.74 1.29
N ASN A 63 9.31 0.68 1.13
CA ASN A 63 10.54 0.70 0.34
C ASN A 63 10.35 0.43 -1.15
N HIS A 64 9.12 0.16 -1.62
CA HIS A 64 8.86 -0.10 -3.03
C HIS A 64 9.15 1.14 -3.90
N GLU A 65 9.77 0.96 -5.07
CA GLU A 65 10.25 2.06 -5.93
C GLU A 65 9.15 3.06 -6.35
N LYS A 66 7.93 2.56 -6.61
CA LYS A 66 6.79 3.39 -7.01
C LYS A 66 6.18 4.19 -5.84
N VAL A 67 6.41 3.77 -4.60
CA VAL A 67 5.84 4.43 -3.43
C VAL A 67 6.63 5.70 -3.15
N ILE A 68 5.95 6.84 -3.09
CA ILE A 68 6.58 8.14 -2.85
C ILE A 68 6.34 8.58 -1.42
N ILE A 69 5.08 8.58 -0.97
CA ILE A 69 4.74 8.92 0.40
C ILE A 69 4.07 7.75 1.08
N THR A 70 4.43 7.51 2.33
CA THR A 70 3.56 6.76 3.24
C THR A 70 3.23 7.57 4.47
N ILE A 71 2.02 7.38 4.98
CA ILE A 71 1.60 7.90 6.27
C ILE A 71 1.20 6.72 7.14
N ASP A 72 1.92 6.54 8.23
CA ASP A 72 1.66 5.55 9.26
C ASP A 72 0.79 6.20 10.34
N LEU A 73 -0.43 5.67 10.50
CA LEU A 73 -1.43 6.10 11.48
C LEU A 73 -1.60 5.05 12.60
N PHE A 74 -0.56 4.25 12.86
CA PHE A 74 -0.54 3.12 13.79
C PHE A 74 -1.44 1.94 13.36
N HIS A 75 -2.76 2.12 13.30
CA HIS A 75 -3.69 1.08 12.85
C HIS A 75 -3.78 0.96 11.33
N MET A 76 -3.36 1.99 10.59
CA MET A 76 -3.46 2.03 9.13
C MET A 76 -2.23 2.66 8.50
N GLY A 77 -1.83 2.13 7.35
CA GLY A 77 -0.82 2.71 6.48
C GLY A 77 -1.43 3.23 5.19
N LEU A 78 -1.22 4.52 4.89
CA LEU A 78 -1.60 5.13 3.62
C LEU A 78 -0.38 5.17 2.70
N VAL A 79 -0.59 4.90 1.42
CA VAL A 79 0.47 4.81 0.40
C VAL A 79 0.09 5.65 -0.81
N PHE A 80 0.97 6.58 -1.20
CA PHE A 80 0.80 7.52 -2.30
C PHE A 80 1.91 7.39 -3.34
N PHE A 81 1.59 7.68 -4.60
CA PHE A 81 2.44 7.43 -5.77
C PHE A 81 2.80 8.70 -6.57
N ARG A 82 2.48 9.89 -6.05
CA ARG A 82 2.64 11.17 -6.75
C ARG A 82 4.11 11.52 -6.96
N LYS A 83 4.58 11.51 -8.21
CA LYS A 83 6.00 11.62 -8.57
C LYS A 83 6.60 13.02 -8.37
N GLU A 84 5.77 14.05 -8.30
CA GLU A 84 6.19 15.44 -8.08
C GLU A 84 6.59 15.70 -6.61
N LEU A 85 6.29 14.77 -5.70
CA LEU A 85 6.65 14.88 -4.29
C LEU A 85 7.99 14.22 -4.02
N SER A 86 8.71 14.72 -3.01
CA SER A 86 9.90 14.04 -2.49
C SER A 86 9.49 12.77 -1.75
N ARG A 87 10.28 11.70 -1.88
CA ARG A 87 10.04 10.45 -1.18
C ARG A 87 10.15 10.66 0.34
N GLN A 88 9.07 10.41 1.08
CA GLN A 88 9.01 10.62 2.53
C GLN A 88 8.07 9.61 3.22
N HIS A 89 8.41 9.21 4.45
CA HIS A 89 7.60 8.29 5.25
C HIS A 89 7.28 8.96 6.59
N PHE A 90 6.02 9.26 6.83
CA PHE A 90 5.57 9.94 8.05
C PHE A 90 4.99 8.93 9.03
N ILE A 91 5.20 9.17 10.33
CA ILE A 91 4.50 8.50 11.42
C ILE A 91 3.77 9.58 12.19
N ILE A 92 2.44 9.50 12.23
CA ILE A 92 1.62 10.43 13.00
C ILE A 92 1.31 9.77 14.35
N ARG A 93 1.70 10.46 15.42
CA ARG A 93 1.42 10.05 16.80
C ARG A 93 0.43 11.06 17.38
N PHE A 94 -0.68 10.56 17.92
CA PHE A 94 -1.66 11.34 18.68
C PHE A 94 -1.49 11.04 20.17
#